data_AF-A0AA96REE7-F1
#
_entry.id   AF-A0AA96REE7-F1
#
_cell.length_a   1.000
_cell.length_b   1.000
_cell.length_c   1.000
_cell.angle_alpha   90.00
_cell.angle_beta   90.00
_cell.angle_gamma   90.00
#
_symmetry.space_group_name_H-M   'P 1'
#
loop_
_entity.id
_entity.type
_entity.pdbx_description
1 polymer ?
#
loop_
_entity_poly.entity_id
_entity_poly.type
_entity_poly.pdbx_seq_one_letter_code
_entity_poly.pdbx_strand_id
1 'polypeptide(L)'
;MTASILALSLLFSAAGMASASPTGDKIASTAKSYVGKVKYRWGVRDPRHLIFDCSSFTQFIYQRNGVHIGWGANAQTKYGKSVYSKSKLQKGDLVMLSTSRPGKIGHVGIYVGNGKFVHAIQSGSVVSDLYSGYWKNRFVKGTHVK
;
A
#
# COMPACT_ATOMS: atom_id res chain seq x y z
N MET A 1 22.03 -42.54 -51.07
CA MET A 1 21.15 -42.26 -49.91
C MET A 1 21.86 -41.23 -49.04
N THR A 2 21.60 -39.95 -49.22
CA THR A 2 22.17 -38.88 -48.38
C THR A 2 21.01 -38.03 -47.89
N ALA A 3 20.70 -38.16 -46.60
CA ALA A 3 19.62 -37.44 -45.95
C ALA A 3 20.08 -36.01 -45.61
N SER A 4 19.42 -35.02 -46.21
CA SER A 4 19.52 -33.62 -45.79
C SER A 4 18.71 -33.42 -44.52
N ILE A 5 19.36 -32.96 -43.45
CA ILE A 5 18.68 -32.52 -42.22
C ILE A 5 18.60 -31.00 -42.28
N LEU A 6 17.40 -30.47 -42.52
CA LEU A 6 17.10 -29.05 -42.30
C LEU A 6 17.00 -28.82 -40.79
N ALA A 7 17.96 -28.11 -40.21
CA ALA A 7 17.87 -27.60 -38.85
C ALA A 7 16.97 -26.34 -38.85
N LEU A 8 15.71 -26.50 -38.43
CA LEU A 8 14.80 -25.39 -38.19
C LEU A 8 15.14 -24.75 -36.83
N SER A 9 15.91 -23.67 -36.84
CA SER A 9 16.21 -22.89 -35.64
C SER A 9 14.94 -22.15 -35.18
N LEU A 10 14.34 -22.59 -34.07
CA LEU A 10 13.31 -21.84 -33.36
C LEU A 10 13.95 -20.62 -32.69
N LEU A 11 13.65 -19.43 -33.20
CA LEU A 11 13.88 -18.18 -32.49
C LEU A 11 12.89 -18.10 -31.32
N PHE A 12 13.33 -18.49 -30.12
CA PHE A 12 12.65 -18.11 -28.89
C PHE A 12 12.85 -16.60 -28.68
N SER A 13 11.86 -15.81 -29.10
CA SER A 13 11.82 -14.40 -28.73
C SER A 13 11.43 -14.30 -27.26
N ALA A 14 12.43 -14.13 -26.38
CA ALA A 14 12.21 -13.76 -25.00
C ALA A 14 11.75 -12.30 -24.96
N ALA A 15 10.45 -12.07 -25.23
CA ALA A 15 9.80 -10.82 -24.89
C ALA A 15 9.98 -10.62 -23.39
N GLY A 16 10.88 -9.71 -23.02
CA GLY A 16 11.19 -9.40 -21.64
C GLY A 16 9.90 -9.11 -20.88
N MET A 17 9.62 -9.93 -19.87
CA MET A 17 8.57 -9.69 -18.89
C MET A 17 8.98 -8.42 -18.14
N ALA A 18 8.64 -7.25 -18.67
CA ALA A 18 8.71 -6.02 -17.91
C ALA A 18 7.80 -6.23 -16.70
N SER A 19 8.39 -6.37 -15.51
CA SER A 19 7.65 -6.44 -14.25
C SER A 19 6.80 -5.19 -14.15
N ALA A 20 5.52 -5.27 -14.54
CA ALA A 20 4.60 -4.17 -14.39
C ALA A 20 4.55 -3.82 -12.90
N SER A 21 4.75 -2.53 -12.58
CA SER A 21 4.57 -2.05 -11.21
C SER A 21 3.20 -2.52 -10.71
N PRO A 22 3.10 -2.97 -9.45
CA PRO A 22 1.85 -3.49 -8.92
C PRO A 22 0.74 -2.46 -9.08
N THR A 23 -0.40 -2.89 -9.59
CA THR A 23 -1.55 -1.99 -9.68
C THR A 23 -2.02 -1.62 -8.27
N GLY A 24 -2.56 -0.41 -8.12
CA GLY A 24 -3.14 0.04 -6.86
C GLY A 24 -4.24 -0.89 -6.32
N ASP A 25 -4.96 -1.57 -7.20
CA ASP A 25 -5.92 -2.64 -6.85
C ASP A 25 -5.26 -3.81 -6.12
N LYS A 26 -4.07 -4.24 -6.55
CA LYS A 26 -3.33 -5.34 -5.90
C LYS A 26 -2.88 -4.95 -4.50
N ILE A 27 -2.39 -3.73 -4.32
CA ILE A 27 -2.01 -3.17 -3.00
C ILE A 27 -3.25 -3.11 -2.09
N ALA A 28 -4.37 -2.58 -2.58
CA ALA A 28 -5.61 -2.49 -1.82
C ALA A 28 -6.16 -3.88 -1.45
N SER A 29 -6.14 -4.84 -2.38
CA SER A 29 -6.55 -6.22 -2.14
C SER A 29 -5.68 -6.90 -1.07
N THR A 30 -4.36 -6.71 -1.18
CA THR A 30 -3.41 -7.20 -0.17
C THR A 30 -3.75 -6.62 1.19
N ALA A 31 -3.93 -5.29 1.31
CA ALA A 31 -4.30 -4.64 2.57
C ALA A 31 -5.58 -5.24 3.19
N LYS A 32 -6.63 -5.42 2.38
CA LYS A 32 -7.89 -6.05 2.83
C LYS A 32 -7.68 -7.46 3.38
N SER A 33 -6.81 -8.26 2.76
CA SER A 33 -6.53 -9.64 3.20
C SER A 33 -5.89 -9.75 4.59
N TYR A 34 -5.33 -8.65 5.11
CA TYR A 34 -4.73 -8.58 6.44
C TYR A 34 -5.68 -8.03 7.52
N VAL A 35 -6.87 -7.55 7.18
CA VAL A 35 -7.86 -7.06 8.17
C VAL A 35 -8.14 -8.15 9.21
N GLY A 36 -8.15 -7.76 10.49
CA GLY A 36 -8.30 -8.67 11.64
C GLY A 36 -7.08 -9.53 11.99
N LYS A 37 -5.99 -9.51 11.22
CA LYS A 37 -4.82 -10.41 11.44
C LYS A 37 -3.64 -9.72 12.14
N VAL A 38 -3.54 -8.39 12.02
CA VAL A 38 -2.42 -7.62 12.59
C VAL A 38 -2.73 -7.21 14.02
N LYS A 39 -1.74 -7.38 14.90
CA LYS A 39 -1.72 -6.75 16.23
C LYS A 39 -1.01 -5.40 16.15
N TYR A 40 -1.53 -4.41 16.86
CA TYR A 40 -0.91 -3.10 16.90
C TYR A 40 0.03 -2.92 18.07
N ARG A 41 1.21 -2.35 17.79
CA ARG A 41 2.15 -1.83 18.79
C ARG A 41 2.85 -0.61 18.21
N TRP A 42 2.83 0.51 18.92
CA TRP A 42 3.53 1.72 18.52
C TRP A 42 5.05 1.47 18.39
N GLY A 43 5.66 1.93 17.29
CA GLY A 43 7.11 1.82 17.08
C GLY A 43 7.60 0.40 16.83
N VAL A 44 6.71 -0.55 16.51
CA VAL A 44 7.09 -1.94 16.21
C VAL A 44 6.94 -2.23 14.72
N ARG A 45 7.88 -3.00 14.19
CA ARG A 45 7.86 -3.55 12.83
C ARG A 45 8.30 -5.01 12.89
N ASP A 46 7.34 -5.92 13.07
CA ASP A 46 7.58 -7.35 13.15
C ASP A 46 6.68 -8.12 12.16
N PRO A 47 7.15 -8.33 10.92
CA PRO A 47 6.39 -9.07 9.92
C PRO A 47 6.26 -10.56 10.21
N ARG A 48 7.11 -11.15 11.07
CA ARG A 48 7.03 -12.58 11.40
C ARG A 48 5.84 -12.86 12.30
N HIS A 49 5.52 -11.96 13.22
CA HIS A 49 4.42 -12.11 14.17
C HIS A 49 3.20 -11.21 13.86
N LEU A 50 3.20 -10.52 12.72
CA LEU A 50 2.18 -9.56 12.30
C LEU A 50 1.89 -8.48 13.37
N ILE A 51 2.96 -7.93 13.96
CA ILE A 51 2.89 -6.85 14.93
C ILE A 51 3.45 -5.58 14.30
N PHE A 52 2.61 -4.55 14.19
CA PHE A 52 2.95 -3.34 13.46
C PHE A 52 2.41 -2.08 14.14
N ASP A 53 3.07 -0.95 13.94
CA ASP A 53 2.42 0.36 13.98
C ASP A 53 1.72 0.68 12.64
N CYS A 54 1.08 1.85 12.53
CA CYS A 54 0.36 2.23 11.32
C CYS A 54 1.25 2.26 10.06
N SER A 55 2.48 2.75 10.18
CA SER A 55 3.38 2.99 9.04
C SER A 55 4.22 1.77 8.67
N SER A 56 4.61 0.96 9.63
CA SER A 56 5.24 -0.34 9.39
C SER A 56 4.25 -1.33 8.77
N PHE A 57 2.96 -1.24 9.12
CA PHE A 57 1.91 -2.00 8.45
C PHE A 57 1.78 -1.61 6.97
N THR A 58 1.67 -0.32 6.65
CA THR A 58 1.60 0.12 5.25
C THR A 58 2.88 -0.24 4.48
N GLN A 59 4.06 -0.05 5.10
CA GLN A 59 5.34 -0.49 4.53
C GLN A 59 5.32 -1.98 4.20
N PHE A 60 4.84 -2.82 5.12
CA PHE A 60 4.75 -4.26 4.91
C PHE A 60 3.83 -4.62 3.74
N ILE A 61 2.65 -4.00 3.62
CA ILE A 61 1.74 -4.25 2.49
C ILE A 61 2.38 -3.86 1.16
N TYR A 62 3.03 -2.69 1.11
CA TYR A 62 3.76 -2.25 -0.09
C TYR A 62 4.89 -3.21 -0.45
N GLN A 63 5.67 -3.66 0.55
CA GLN A 63 6.76 -4.62 0.35
C GLN A 63 6.26 -5.99 -0.16
N ARG A 64 5.10 -6.46 0.33
CA ARG A 64 4.45 -7.69 -0.18
C ARG A 64 4.01 -7.57 -1.64
N ASN A 65 3.91 -6.35 -2.15
CA ASN A 65 3.65 -6.06 -3.54
C ASN A 65 4.93 -5.74 -4.33
N GLY A 66 6.11 -5.72 -3.71
CA GLY A 66 7.37 -5.40 -4.41
C GLY A 66 7.68 -3.91 -4.51
N VAL A 67 6.99 -3.06 -3.74
CA VAL A 67 7.26 -1.61 -3.68
C VAL A 67 7.89 -1.28 -2.33
N HIS A 68 9.03 -0.61 -2.36
CA HIS A 68 9.78 -0.26 -1.15
C HIS A 68 9.48 1.18 -0.73
N ILE A 69 8.79 1.34 0.41
CA ILE A 69 8.58 2.64 1.06
C ILE A 69 9.22 2.66 2.44
N GLY A 70 9.50 3.85 2.97
CA GLY A 70 10.15 4.04 4.26
C GLY A 70 9.22 3.72 5.44
N TRP A 71 9.82 3.53 6.62
CA TRP A 71 9.08 3.45 7.88
C TRP A 71 8.86 4.86 8.46
N GLY A 72 7.68 5.11 9.04
CA GLY A 72 7.26 6.40 9.54
C GLY A 72 6.28 7.10 8.60
N ALA A 73 5.13 7.53 9.13
CA ALA A 73 4.08 8.16 8.34
C ALA A 73 4.58 9.40 7.57
N ASN A 74 5.39 10.26 8.20
CA ASN A 74 5.96 11.42 7.50
C ASN A 74 6.93 11.03 6.37
N ALA A 75 7.75 9.99 6.57
CA ALA A 75 8.69 9.52 5.54
C ALA A 75 7.94 9.02 4.30
N GLN A 76 6.83 8.31 4.50
CA GLN A 76 6.03 7.76 3.41
C GLN A 76 5.41 8.81 2.48
N THR A 77 5.25 10.05 2.95
CA THR A 77 4.77 11.16 2.08
C THR A 77 5.71 11.48 0.91
N LYS A 78 6.97 11.04 0.97
CA LYS A 78 8.02 11.35 -0.01
C LYS A 78 8.08 10.37 -1.18
N TYR A 79 7.34 9.26 -1.12
CA TYR A 79 7.41 8.17 -2.11
C TYR A 79 6.46 8.36 -3.29
N GLY A 80 5.78 9.50 -3.39
CA GLY A 80 4.72 9.68 -4.37
C GLY A 80 4.23 11.10 -4.55
N LYS A 81 3.26 11.27 -5.44
CA LYS A 81 2.60 12.56 -5.68
C LYS A 81 1.54 12.81 -4.59
N SER A 82 1.49 14.02 -4.04
CA SER A 82 0.50 14.38 -3.03
C SER A 82 -0.89 14.54 -3.62
N VAL A 83 -1.91 14.11 -2.87
CA VAL A 83 -3.34 14.18 -3.25
C VAL A 83 -4.09 14.99 -2.21
N TYR A 84 -4.57 16.18 -2.56
CA TYR A 84 -5.20 17.07 -1.58
C TYR A 84 -6.71 16.93 -1.45
N SER A 85 -7.36 16.13 -2.33
CA SER A 85 -8.79 15.84 -2.25
C SER A 85 -9.05 14.35 -2.06
N LYS A 86 -9.93 14.00 -1.11
CA LYS A 86 -10.40 12.61 -0.92
C LYS A 86 -11.03 12.04 -2.19
N SER A 87 -11.73 12.86 -2.98
CA SER A 87 -12.37 12.42 -4.23
C SER A 87 -11.39 12.01 -5.33
N LYS A 88 -10.12 12.40 -5.20
CA LYS A 88 -9.05 12.05 -6.15
C LYS A 88 -8.22 10.84 -5.68
N LEU A 89 -8.55 10.25 -4.53
CA LEU A 89 -7.85 9.05 -4.05
C LEU A 89 -8.12 7.87 -4.97
N GLN A 90 -7.05 7.15 -5.28
CA GLN A 90 -7.05 5.91 -6.04
C GLN A 90 -6.68 4.76 -5.10
N LYS A 91 -7.22 3.57 -5.38
CA LYS A 91 -6.89 2.38 -4.59
C LYS A 91 -5.38 2.20 -4.53
N GLY A 92 -4.88 1.82 -3.36
CA GLY A 92 -3.44 1.69 -3.11
C GLY A 92 -2.83 2.97 -2.52
N ASP A 93 -3.41 4.15 -2.74
CA ASP A 93 -2.88 5.40 -2.16
C ASP A 93 -2.69 5.31 -0.66
N LEU A 94 -1.59 5.90 -0.18
CA LEU A 94 -1.45 6.15 1.24
C LEU A 94 -2.38 7.29 1.64
N VAL A 95 -3.08 7.12 2.75
CA VAL A 95 -3.99 8.12 3.33
C VAL A 95 -3.35 8.68 4.60
N MET A 96 -2.96 9.95 4.57
CA MET A 96 -2.25 10.63 5.66
C MET A 96 -3.24 11.39 6.52
N LEU A 97 -3.26 11.07 7.81
CA LEU A 97 -4.30 11.52 8.75
C LEU A 97 -3.67 12.20 9.97
N SER A 98 -4.35 13.19 10.53
CA SER A 98 -3.98 13.86 11.77
C SER A 98 -4.67 13.23 12.98
N THR A 99 -3.91 12.90 14.03
CA THR A 99 -4.43 12.33 15.28
C THR A 99 -4.37 13.36 16.41
N SER A 100 -3.22 13.48 17.08
CA SER A 100 -3.06 14.30 18.29
C SER A 100 -2.94 15.80 18.00
N ARG A 101 -2.44 16.18 16.82
CA ARG A 101 -2.23 17.58 16.42
C ARG A 101 -2.97 17.84 15.11
N PRO A 102 -4.00 18.71 15.09
CA PRO A 102 -4.73 19.04 13.87
C PRO A 102 -3.80 19.46 12.73
N GLY A 103 -4.04 18.92 11.53
CA GLY A 103 -3.24 19.24 10.33
C GLY A 103 -1.82 18.66 10.29
N LYS A 104 -1.33 18.02 11.37
CA LYS A 104 -0.04 17.32 11.37
C LYS A 104 -0.25 15.82 11.20
N ILE A 105 0.54 15.21 10.32
CA ILE A 105 0.46 13.77 10.02
C ILE A 105 0.88 13.00 11.28
N GLY A 106 -0.05 12.23 11.82
CA GLY A 106 0.17 11.34 12.96
C GLY A 106 -0.28 9.90 12.70
N HIS A 107 -0.92 9.63 11.56
CA HIS A 107 -1.42 8.32 11.19
C HIS A 107 -1.40 8.11 9.68
N VAL A 108 -1.30 6.85 9.25
CA VAL A 108 -1.34 6.45 7.84
C VAL A 108 -2.15 5.17 7.64
N GLY A 109 -2.79 5.05 6.48
CA GLY A 109 -3.44 3.83 6.01
C GLY A 109 -3.37 3.71 4.48
N ILE A 110 -4.00 2.68 3.93
CA ILE A 110 -4.07 2.40 2.49
C ILE A 110 -5.50 2.56 2.02
N TYR A 111 -5.75 3.42 1.04
CA TYR A 111 -7.06 3.60 0.46
C TYR A 111 -7.47 2.34 -0.33
N VAL A 112 -8.69 1.87 -0.10
CA VAL A 112 -9.20 0.62 -0.69
C VAL A 112 -10.46 0.80 -1.53
N GLY A 113 -10.76 2.05 -1.89
CA GLY A 113 -11.93 2.44 -2.69
C GLY A 113 -13.15 2.80 -1.84
N ASN A 114 -14.13 3.42 -2.48
CA ASN A 114 -15.44 3.75 -1.89
C ASN A 114 -15.36 4.54 -0.58
N GLY A 115 -14.40 5.46 -0.46
CA GLY A 115 -14.19 6.24 0.75
C GLY A 115 -13.58 5.47 1.92
N LYS A 116 -13.17 4.22 1.71
CA LYS A 116 -12.66 3.35 2.77
C LYS A 116 -11.15 3.16 2.68
N PHE A 117 -10.55 2.90 3.83
CA PHE A 117 -9.11 2.63 3.94
C PHE A 117 -8.83 1.57 5.01
N VAL A 118 -7.73 0.85 4.83
CA VAL A 118 -7.22 -0.14 5.80
C VAL A 118 -6.02 0.44 6.53
N HIS A 119 -5.95 0.24 7.84
CA HIS A 119 -4.90 0.77 8.70
C HIS A 119 -4.76 -0.08 9.97
N ALA A 120 -3.61 0.00 10.63
CA ALA A 120 -3.39 -0.62 11.95
C ALA A 120 -3.57 0.44 13.05
N ILE A 121 -4.44 0.15 14.01
CA ILE A 121 -4.70 0.95 15.23
C ILE A 121 -4.73 0.02 16.44
N GLN A 122 -4.95 0.53 17.66
CA GLN A 122 -4.91 -0.27 18.90
C GLN A 122 -5.68 -1.61 18.85
N SER A 123 -6.82 -1.67 18.14
CA SER A 123 -7.64 -2.88 17.95
C SER A 123 -7.13 -3.82 16.84
N GLY A 124 -5.99 -3.54 16.23
CA GLY A 124 -5.40 -4.26 15.11
C GLY A 124 -5.61 -3.59 13.74
N SER A 125 -5.47 -4.36 12.67
CA SER A 125 -5.77 -3.92 11.30
C SER A 125 -7.28 -3.91 11.04
N VAL A 126 -7.84 -2.77 10.69
CA VAL A 126 -9.29 -2.58 10.47
C VAL A 126 -9.57 -1.81 9.19
N VAL A 127 -10.84 -1.81 8.77
CA VAL A 127 -11.36 -0.92 7.72
C VAL A 127 -12.07 0.26 8.37
N SER A 128 -11.76 1.47 7.91
CA SER A 128 -12.41 2.70 8.35
C SER A 128 -12.94 3.50 7.17
N ASP A 129 -13.89 4.40 7.45
CA ASP A 129 -14.49 5.30 6.46
C ASP A 129 -13.92 6.72 6.58
N LEU A 130 -13.56 7.35 5.46
CA LEU A 130 -12.98 8.70 5.42
C LEU A 130 -14.03 9.80 5.50
N TYR A 131 -15.30 9.50 5.28
CA TYR A 131 -16.37 10.50 5.21
C TYR A 131 -17.23 10.53 6.47
N SER A 132 -17.01 9.61 7.42
CA SER A 132 -17.78 9.52 8.67
C SER A 132 -16.90 9.26 9.90
N GLY A 133 -17.52 9.36 11.08
CA GLY A 133 -16.90 9.05 12.37
C GLY A 133 -15.62 9.86 12.66
N TYR A 134 -14.70 9.22 13.38
CA TYR A 134 -13.46 9.85 13.85
C TYR A 134 -12.59 10.42 12.71
N TRP A 135 -12.58 9.78 11.54
CA TRP A 135 -11.67 10.11 10.43
C TRP A 135 -12.18 11.22 9.50
N LYS A 136 -13.47 11.58 9.59
CA LYS A 136 -14.13 12.56 8.71
C LYS A 136 -13.32 13.85 8.53
N ASN A 137 -12.84 14.44 9.63
CA ASN A 137 -12.16 15.74 9.62
C ASN A 137 -10.63 15.64 9.81
N ARG A 138 -10.05 14.46 9.58
CA ARG A 138 -8.63 14.18 9.90
C ARG A 138 -7.75 13.96 8.68
N PHE A 139 -8.33 13.96 7.49
CA PHE A 139 -7.57 13.82 6.25
C PHE A 139 -6.67 15.04 6.04
N VAL A 140 -5.37 14.79 5.95
CA VAL A 140 -4.36 15.83 5.65
C VAL A 140 -4.06 15.83 4.16
N LYS A 141 -3.71 14.66 3.62
CA LYS A 141 -3.48 14.41 2.18
C LYS A 141 -3.39 12.92 1.88
N GLY A 142 -3.49 12.54 0.63
CA GLY A 142 -3.08 11.25 0.11
C GLY A 142 -1.68 11.28 -0.51
N THR A 143 -1.13 10.12 -0.82
CA THR A 143 0.11 9.96 -1.60
C THR A 143 -0.07 8.85 -2.64
N HIS A 144 -0.07 9.21 -3.92
CA HIS A 144 0.02 8.30 -5.06
C HIS A 144 1.47 7.82 -5.17
N VAL A 145 1.78 6.66 -4.57
CA VAL A 145 3.12 6.06 -4.62
C VAL A 145 3.48 5.66 -6.05
N LYS A 146 4.72 5.92 -6.46
CA LYS A 146 5.25 5.61 -7.81
C LYS A 146 5.96 4.28 -7.87
#